data_AF-A0A1J4Q1K9-F1
#
_entry.id   AF-A0A1J4Q1K9-F1
#
_cell.length_a   1.000
_cell.length_b   1.000
_cell.length_c   1.000
_cell.angle_alpha   90.00
_cell.angle_beta   90.00
_cell.angle_gamma   90.00
#
_symmetry.space_group_name_H-M   'P 1'
#
loop_
_entity.id
_entity.type
_entity.pdbx_description
1 polymer ?
#
loop_
_entity_poly.entity_id
_entity_poly.type
_entity_poly.pdbx_seq_one_letter_code
_entity_poly.pdbx_strand_id
1 'polypeptide(L)'
;MCPAQAGRVQCPLKPHTLGKGVHLTLVNVPPSPVEPHAVCKNGSVTFPPEAGAQLWQPLQHGREHWQRIYFRLRNSVEGVNGFGKDPLYEHFESGGTRRIRGIAAQTLLLAFQLGHANRRKLTAWADAIALGGDRPRRRPTRRRKTRPLGDWTPKGYLTKRDNKTGTKPDQ
;
A
#
# COMPACT_ATOMS: atom_id res chain seq x y z
N MET A 1 20.04 14.28 -12.11
CA MET A 1 21.11 13.39 -12.60
C MET A 1 21.08 13.40 -14.12
N CYS A 2 22.24 13.38 -14.80
CA CYS A 2 22.30 13.34 -16.27
C CYS A 2 21.76 11.99 -16.81
N PRO A 3 20.83 11.98 -17.78
CA PRO A 3 20.24 10.74 -18.30
C PRO A 3 21.25 9.83 -19.02
N ALA A 4 22.30 10.41 -19.63
CA ALA A 4 23.38 9.64 -20.24
C ALA A 4 24.21 8.88 -19.19
N GLN A 5 24.44 9.49 -18.02
CA GLN A 5 25.11 8.82 -16.89
C GLN A 5 24.27 7.68 -16.31
N ALA A 6 22.94 7.80 -16.38
CA ALA A 6 21.99 6.78 -15.94
C ALA A 6 21.75 5.67 -16.98
N GLY A 7 22.48 5.67 -18.10
CA GLY A 7 22.36 4.65 -19.14
C GLY A 7 21.03 4.69 -19.91
N ARG A 8 20.34 5.84 -19.93
CA ARG A 8 19.05 6.00 -20.63
C ARG A 8 19.19 6.53 -22.05
N VAL A 9 20.32 7.18 -22.37
CA VAL A 9 20.62 7.78 -23.68
C VAL A 9 22.11 7.75 -23.94
N GLN A 10 22.52 7.86 -25.21
CA GLN A 10 23.92 8.11 -25.59
C GLN A 10 24.15 9.61 -25.74
N CYS A 11 25.26 10.14 -25.24
CA CYS A 11 25.55 11.58 -25.31
C CYS A 11 27.02 11.86 -25.69
N PRO A 12 27.28 12.70 -26.71
CA PRO A 12 28.64 13.09 -27.08
C PRO A 12 29.45 13.76 -25.96
N LEU A 13 28.79 14.48 -25.04
CA LEU A 13 29.43 15.10 -23.88
C LEU A 13 29.91 14.07 -22.84
N LYS A 14 29.53 12.80 -22.98
CA LYS A 14 29.92 11.69 -22.10
C LYS A 14 30.43 10.51 -22.96
N PRO A 15 31.71 10.54 -23.40
CA PRO A 15 32.24 9.61 -24.39
C PRO A 15 32.07 8.13 -24.02
N HIS A 16 32.11 7.80 -22.73
CA HIS A 16 31.93 6.44 -22.22
C HIS A 16 30.51 5.86 -22.44
N THR A 17 29.54 6.70 -22.83
CA THR A 17 28.16 6.30 -23.15
C THR A 17 27.95 6.01 -24.63
N LEU A 18 28.89 6.41 -25.49
CA LEU A 18 28.81 6.17 -26.94
C LEU A 18 29.08 4.70 -27.25
N GLY A 19 28.32 4.12 -28.18
CA GLY A 19 28.47 2.73 -28.61
C GLY A 19 27.99 1.69 -27.59
N LYS A 20 27.61 2.10 -26.37
CA LYS A 20 27.00 1.23 -25.37
C LYS A 20 25.48 1.27 -25.52
N GLY A 21 24.89 0.15 -25.89
CA GLY A 21 23.44 0.01 -26.05
C GLY A 21 22.95 0.65 -27.34
N VAL A 22 23.03 -0.09 -28.44
CA VAL A 22 22.59 0.32 -29.80
C VAL A 22 21.12 0.78 -29.85
N HIS A 23 20.30 0.35 -28.89
CA HIS A 23 18.90 0.74 -28.73
C HIS A 23 18.71 2.11 -28.07
N LEU A 24 19.75 2.71 -27.48
CA LEU A 24 19.65 3.99 -26.79
C LEU A 24 19.74 5.14 -27.78
N THR A 25 18.82 6.10 -27.66
CA THR A 25 18.81 7.29 -28.52
C THR A 25 20.07 8.13 -28.32
N LEU A 26 20.68 8.53 -29.43
CA LEU A 26 21.77 9.49 -29.44
C LEU A 26 21.23 10.91 -29.27
N VAL A 27 21.63 11.59 -28.20
CA VAL A 27 21.27 12.98 -27.94
C VAL A 27 22.04 13.88 -28.91
N ASN A 28 21.32 14.67 -29.70
CA ASN A 28 21.89 15.77 -30.46
C ASN A 28 22.17 16.93 -29.51
N VAL A 29 23.44 17.27 -29.33
CA VAL A 29 23.86 18.42 -28.54
C VAL A 29 24.20 19.54 -29.53
N PRO A 30 23.38 20.59 -29.66
CA PRO A 30 23.67 21.69 -30.56
C PRO A 30 24.97 22.39 -30.10
N PRO A 31 25.83 22.83 -31.04
CA PRO A 31 26.98 23.64 -30.69
C PRO A 31 26.48 24.95 -30.05
N SER A 32 26.84 25.16 -28.79
CA SER A 32 26.51 26.36 -28.04
C SER A 32 27.81 27.09 -27.69
N PRO A 33 27.88 28.43 -27.85
CA PRO A 33 29.02 29.21 -27.36
C PRO A 33 29.10 29.22 -25.82
N VAL A 34 28.03 28.79 -25.14
CA VAL A 34 27.98 28.67 -23.69
C VAL A 34 28.50 27.30 -23.29
N GLU A 35 29.42 27.27 -22.32
CA GLU A 35 29.93 26.02 -21.77
C GLU A 35 28.78 25.10 -21.30
N PRO A 36 28.91 23.77 -21.49
CA PRO A 36 27.92 22.82 -21.00
C PRO A 36 27.71 22.98 -19.48
N HIS A 37 26.45 22.98 -19.06
CA HIS A 37 26.08 23.05 -17.64
C HIS A 37 26.79 21.97 -16.80
N ALA A 38 27.07 22.28 -15.53
CA ALA A 38 27.75 21.37 -14.61
C ALA A 38 27.10 19.97 -14.51
N VAL A 39 25.77 19.87 -14.71
CA VAL A 39 25.05 18.59 -14.74
C VAL A 39 25.53 17.63 -15.85
N CYS A 40 26.04 18.16 -16.97
CA CYS A 40 26.58 17.39 -18.08
C CYS A 40 28.02 16.92 -17.82
N LYS A 41 28.78 17.65 -16.99
CA LYS A 41 30.17 17.33 -16.63
C LYS A 41 30.23 16.36 -15.44
N ASN A 42 29.35 16.53 -14.45
CA ASN A 42 29.42 15.78 -13.19
C ASN A 42 28.86 14.35 -13.32
N GLY A 43 29.53 13.39 -12.67
CA GLY A 43 29.08 12.00 -12.56
C GLY A 43 28.11 11.76 -11.40
N SER A 44 28.24 12.55 -10.34
CA SER A 44 27.40 12.54 -9.15
C SER A 44 26.93 13.96 -8.81
N VAL A 45 25.90 14.07 -7.98
CA VAL A 45 25.49 15.33 -7.36
C VAL A 45 25.47 15.08 -5.86
N THR A 46 26.16 15.93 -5.10
CA THR A 46 26.15 15.88 -3.64
C THR A 46 25.04 16.80 -3.15
N PHE A 47 24.16 16.28 -2.32
CA PHE A 47 23.13 17.07 -1.65
C PHE A 47 23.58 17.35 -0.22
N PRO A 48 23.58 18.62 0.22
CA PRO A 48 23.89 18.93 1.61
C PRO A 48 22.79 18.36 2.52
N PRO A 49 23.10 17.92 3.75
CA PRO A 49 22.11 17.32 4.65
C PRO A 49 20.93 18.25 4.93
N GLU A 50 21.14 19.56 4.91
CA GLU A 50 20.12 20.60 5.08
C GLU A 50 19.08 20.60 3.94
N ALA A 51 19.48 20.23 2.71
CA ALA A 51 18.55 20.12 1.58
C ALA A 51 17.56 18.95 1.76
N GLY A 52 17.92 17.94 2.56
CA GLY A 52 17.03 16.83 2.94
C GLY A 52 16.24 17.07 4.22
N ALA A 53 16.51 18.15 4.95
CA ALA A 53 15.90 18.40 6.26
C ALA A 53 14.37 18.55 6.18
N GLN A 54 13.84 19.09 5.08
CA GLN A 54 12.39 19.16 4.84
C GLN A 54 11.75 17.77 4.70
N LEU A 55 12.52 16.76 4.29
CA LEU A 55 12.06 15.38 4.15
C LEU A 55 12.27 14.55 5.41
N TRP A 56 12.81 15.16 6.48
CA TRP A 56 13.00 14.46 7.74
C TRP A 56 11.66 14.10 8.37
N GLN A 57 11.51 12.83 8.73
CA GLN A 57 10.35 12.31 9.43
C GLN A 57 10.82 11.55 10.67
N PRO A 58 10.15 11.70 11.83
CA PRO A 58 10.48 10.92 13.04
C PRO A 58 10.50 9.40 12.76
N LEU A 59 9.62 8.95 11.87
CA LEU A 59 9.60 7.60 11.32
C LEU A 59 9.96 7.68 9.84
N GLN A 60 11.23 7.46 9.52
CA GLN A 60 11.68 7.51 8.14
C GLN A 60 10.91 6.50 7.28
N HIS A 61 10.23 7.02 6.25
CA HIS A 61 9.44 6.22 5.32
C HIS A 61 10.23 5.02 4.77
N GLY A 62 9.57 3.87 4.69
CA GLY A 62 10.17 2.63 4.17
C GLY A 62 11.06 1.88 5.15
N ARG A 63 11.43 2.45 6.31
CA ARG A 63 12.12 1.69 7.37
C ARG A 63 11.17 0.71 8.06
N GLU A 64 11.71 -0.37 8.63
CA GLU A 64 10.93 -1.39 9.33
C GLU A 64 10.04 -0.80 10.42
N HIS A 65 10.56 0.14 11.22
CA HIS A 65 9.77 0.78 12.27
C HIS A 65 8.57 1.55 11.71
N TRP A 66 8.79 2.33 10.65
CA TRP A 66 7.72 3.04 9.95
C TRP A 66 6.68 2.04 9.42
N GLN A 67 7.10 0.97 8.75
CA GLN A 67 6.20 -0.05 8.21
C GLN A 67 5.34 -0.67 9.31
N ARG A 68 5.95 -1.09 10.43
CA ARG A 68 5.21 -1.70 11.56
C ARG A 68 4.14 -0.78 12.12
N ILE A 69 4.47 0.49 12.36
CA ILE A 69 3.49 1.47 12.85
C ILE A 69 2.42 1.73 11.80
N TYR A 70 2.84 2.01 10.56
CA TYR A 70 1.94 2.33 9.47
C TYR A 70 0.91 1.22 9.26
N PHE A 71 1.33 -0.05 9.12
CA PHE A 71 0.41 -1.17 8.94
C PHE A 71 -0.56 -1.31 10.12
N ARG A 72 -0.09 -1.16 11.37
CA ARG A 72 -0.98 -1.23 12.54
C ARG A 72 -2.04 -0.13 12.51
N LEU A 73 -1.64 1.12 12.29
CA LEU A 73 -2.56 2.26 12.32
C LEU A 73 -3.51 2.25 11.12
N ARG A 74 -2.99 1.96 9.91
CA ARG A 74 -3.79 1.81 8.68
C ARG A 74 -4.89 0.77 8.85
N ASN A 75 -4.53 -0.44 9.29
CA ASN A 75 -5.49 -1.52 9.52
C ASN A 75 -6.52 -1.15 10.61
N SER A 76 -6.14 -0.33 11.58
CA SER A 76 -7.07 0.15 12.62
C SER A 76 -8.13 1.08 12.04
N VAL A 77 -7.73 2.03 11.18
CA VAL A 77 -8.66 2.92 10.46
C VAL A 77 -9.59 2.12 9.54
N GLU A 78 -9.06 1.15 8.80
CA GLU A 78 -9.86 0.26 7.95
C GLU A 78 -10.86 -0.56 8.77
N GLY A 79 -10.48 -0.99 9.97
CA GLY A 79 -11.38 -1.65 10.91
C GLY A 79 -12.52 -0.75 11.40
N VAL A 80 -12.26 0.53 11.67
CA VAL A 80 -13.30 1.51 12.04
C VAL A 80 -14.24 1.79 10.87
N ASN A 81 -13.69 1.99 9.68
CA ASN A 81 -14.50 2.18 8.47
C ASN A 81 -15.38 0.97 8.19
N GLY A 82 -14.81 -0.24 8.30
CA GLY A 82 -15.57 -1.48 8.15
C GLY A 82 -16.70 -1.59 9.17
N PHE A 83 -16.46 -1.22 10.43
CA PHE A 83 -17.49 -1.23 11.48
C PHE A 83 -18.65 -0.28 11.17
N GLY A 84 -18.37 0.95 10.77
CA GLY A 84 -19.46 1.90 10.48
C GLY A 84 -20.23 1.54 9.20
N LYS A 85 -19.56 0.97 8.19
CA LYS A 85 -20.20 0.56 6.93
C LYS A 85 -21.02 -0.73 7.07
N ASP A 86 -20.71 -1.58 8.04
CA ASP A 86 -21.36 -2.87 8.23
C ASP A 86 -22.89 -2.70 8.42
N PRO A 87 -23.73 -3.36 7.59
CA PRO A 87 -25.18 -3.31 7.70
C PRO A 87 -25.76 -3.77 9.03
N LEU A 88 -25.02 -4.61 9.77
CA LEU A 88 -25.42 -5.11 11.09
C LEU A 88 -25.06 -4.17 12.24
N TYR A 89 -24.32 -3.08 11.96
CA TYR A 89 -23.95 -2.08 12.95
C TYR A 89 -24.56 -0.72 12.60
N GLU A 90 -23.77 0.24 12.09
CA GLU A 90 -24.23 1.62 11.89
C GLU A 90 -24.74 1.89 10.46
N HIS A 91 -24.37 1.04 9.50
CA HIS A 91 -24.84 1.04 8.11
C HIS A 91 -24.87 2.43 7.44
N PHE A 92 -23.87 3.28 7.73
CA PHE A 92 -23.95 4.70 7.38
C PHE A 92 -23.87 4.96 5.86
N GLU A 93 -23.51 3.99 5.02
CA GLU A 93 -23.58 4.13 3.56
C GLU A 93 -25.01 4.05 3.03
N SER A 94 -25.93 3.42 3.77
CA SER A 94 -27.32 3.31 3.36
C SER A 94 -28.08 4.59 3.66
N GLY A 95 -28.54 5.25 2.60
CA GLY A 95 -29.52 6.35 2.69
C GLY A 95 -30.84 5.94 3.34
N GLY A 96 -31.14 4.64 3.42
CA GLY A 96 -32.33 4.12 4.08
C GLY A 96 -32.38 4.40 5.59
N THR A 97 -31.23 4.63 6.23
CA THR A 97 -31.12 5.02 7.65
C THR A 97 -31.43 6.51 7.87
N ARG A 98 -31.42 7.32 6.81
CA ARG A 98 -31.59 8.79 6.85
C ARG A 98 -32.52 9.20 5.71
N ARG A 99 -33.82 8.96 5.88
CA ARG A 99 -34.86 9.22 4.87
C ARG A 99 -35.26 10.70 4.77
N ILE A 100 -34.26 11.59 4.76
CA ILE A 100 -34.43 13.03 4.57
C ILE A 100 -33.65 13.46 3.32
N ARG A 101 -34.25 14.36 2.54
CA ARG A 101 -33.62 14.93 1.34
C ARG A 101 -32.74 16.12 1.71
N GLY A 102 -31.69 16.34 0.93
CA GLY A 102 -30.77 17.46 1.09
C GLY A 102 -29.46 17.07 1.79
N ILE A 103 -28.34 17.53 1.22
CA ILE A 103 -27.01 17.17 1.68
C ILE A 103 -26.72 17.65 3.11
N ALA A 104 -27.24 18.83 3.49
CA ALA A 104 -27.06 19.39 4.83
C ALA A 104 -27.71 18.49 5.90
N ALA A 105 -28.98 18.14 5.73
CA ALA A 105 -29.70 17.27 6.66
C ALA A 105 -29.07 15.87 6.73
N GLN A 106 -28.68 15.30 5.59
CA GLN A 106 -27.98 14.02 5.55
C GLN A 106 -26.63 14.07 6.27
N THR A 107 -25.87 15.15 6.12
CA THR A 107 -24.56 15.34 6.75
C THR A 107 -24.70 15.43 8.27
N LEU A 108 -25.69 16.19 8.78
CA LEU A 108 -25.95 16.28 10.21
C LEU A 108 -26.34 14.93 10.80
N LEU A 109 -27.25 14.19 10.17
CA LEU A 109 -27.65 12.87 10.63
C LEU A 109 -26.50 11.85 10.56
N LEU A 110 -25.67 11.91 9.52
CA LEU A 110 -24.46 11.10 9.42
C LEU A 110 -23.48 11.43 10.56
N ALA A 111 -23.31 12.70 10.92
CA ALA A 111 -22.46 13.10 12.03
C ALA A 111 -22.94 12.53 13.36
N PHE A 112 -24.26 12.54 13.62
CA PHE A 112 -24.83 11.90 14.82
C PHE A 112 -24.62 10.39 14.84
N GLN A 113 -24.79 9.70 13.71
CA GLN A 113 -24.51 8.27 13.60
C GLN A 113 -23.03 7.95 13.85
N LEU A 114 -22.11 8.76 13.31
CA LEU A 114 -20.67 8.62 13.60
C LEU A 114 -20.36 8.86 15.09
N GLY A 115 -20.99 9.85 15.71
CA GLY A 115 -20.86 10.11 17.15
C GLY A 115 -21.33 8.92 17.99
N HIS A 116 -22.47 8.32 17.64
CA HIS A 116 -23.00 7.13 18.28
C HIS A 116 -22.07 5.91 18.10
N ALA A 117 -21.57 5.68 16.88
CA ALA A 117 -20.58 4.64 16.56
C ALA A 117 -19.34 4.75 17.45
N ASN A 118 -18.81 5.98 17.60
CA ASN A 118 -17.67 6.27 18.45
C ASN A 118 -17.96 5.98 19.91
N ARG A 119 -19.13 6.38 20.42
CA ARG A 119 -19.54 6.09 21.80
C ARG A 119 -19.58 4.58 22.05
N ARG A 120 -20.18 3.79 21.16
CA ARG A 120 -20.22 2.31 21.29
C ARG A 120 -18.84 1.67 21.29
N LYS A 121 -17.90 2.21 20.51
CA LYS A 121 -16.51 1.73 20.51
C LYS A 121 -15.80 2.05 21.82
N LEU A 122 -16.00 3.25 22.36
CA LEU A 122 -15.42 3.65 23.64
C LEU A 122 -15.99 2.84 24.81
N THR A 123 -17.30 2.57 24.83
CA THR A 123 -17.90 1.72 25.86
C THR A 123 -17.36 0.31 25.79
N ALA A 124 -17.33 -0.31 24.60
CA ALA A 124 -16.78 -1.65 24.43
C ALA A 124 -15.29 -1.74 24.79
N TRP A 125 -14.53 -0.67 24.56
CA TRP A 125 -13.13 -0.59 24.98
C TRP A 125 -12.98 -0.44 26.50
N ALA A 126 -13.80 0.41 27.13
CA ALA A 126 -13.82 0.59 28.58
C ALA A 126 -14.19 -0.73 29.29
N ASP A 127 -15.20 -1.44 28.77
CA ASP A 127 -15.61 -2.76 29.28
C ASP A 127 -14.46 -3.78 29.15
N ALA A 128 -13.75 -3.78 28.01
CA ALA A 128 -12.60 -4.66 27.79
C ALA A 128 -11.43 -4.37 28.74
N ILE A 129 -11.20 -3.10 29.10
CA ILE A 129 -10.20 -2.73 30.11
C ILE A 129 -10.64 -3.19 31.50
N ALA A 130 -11.91 -2.97 31.86
CA ALA A 130 -12.46 -3.38 33.15
C ALA A 130 -12.35 -4.90 33.37
N LEU A 131 -12.40 -5.70 32.30
CA LEU A 131 -12.22 -7.16 32.32
C LEU A 131 -10.74 -7.61 32.34
N GLY A 132 -9.79 -6.74 32.71
CA GLY A 132 -8.37 -7.10 32.82
C GLY A 132 -7.65 -7.21 31.48
N GLY A 133 -8.20 -6.64 30.41
CA GLY A 133 -7.57 -6.64 29.09
C GLY A 133 -7.76 -7.94 28.31
N ASP A 134 -8.65 -8.84 28.75
CA ASP A 134 -9.16 -9.93 27.93
C ASP A 134 -9.83 -9.32 26.70
N ARG A 135 -9.04 -9.26 25.61
CA ARG A 135 -9.45 -8.60 24.38
C ARG A 135 -10.76 -9.23 23.94
N PRO A 136 -11.82 -8.46 23.64
CA PRO A 136 -13.00 -9.03 23.01
C PRO A 136 -12.53 -9.81 21.79
N ARG A 137 -12.93 -11.10 21.73
CA ARG A 137 -12.53 -12.05 20.70
C ARG A 137 -12.46 -11.32 19.36
N ARG A 138 -11.27 -11.24 18.76
CA ARG A 138 -11.11 -10.73 17.39
C ARG A 138 -12.20 -11.38 16.57
N ARG A 139 -13.08 -10.58 15.94
CA ARG A 139 -14.04 -11.11 14.95
C ARG A 139 -13.22 -12.04 14.06
N PRO A 140 -13.56 -13.35 13.96
CA PRO A 140 -12.78 -14.28 13.16
C PRO A 140 -12.59 -13.62 11.82
N THR A 141 -11.34 -13.36 11.45
CA THR A 141 -11.10 -12.66 10.21
C THR A 141 -11.69 -13.57 9.13
N ARG A 142 -12.73 -13.13 8.42
CA ARG A 142 -13.14 -13.75 7.14
C ARG A 142 -12.07 -13.53 6.05
N ARG A 143 -10.82 -13.32 6.46
CA ARG A 143 -9.67 -13.24 5.58
C ARG A 143 -9.54 -14.62 4.98
N ARG A 144 -9.81 -14.72 3.68
CA ARG A 144 -9.44 -15.88 2.88
C ARG A 144 -7.99 -16.21 3.24
N LYS A 145 -7.73 -17.40 3.78
CA LYS A 145 -6.36 -17.84 4.04
C LYS A 145 -5.62 -17.80 2.70
N THR A 146 -4.79 -16.79 2.49
CA THR A 146 -3.89 -16.74 1.35
C THR A 146 -2.87 -17.86 1.58
N ARG A 147 -2.80 -18.80 0.64
CA ARG A 147 -1.75 -19.81 0.68
C ARG A 147 -0.37 -19.13 0.65
N PRO A 148 0.64 -19.65 1.35
CA PRO A 148 2.00 -19.14 1.27
C PRO A 148 2.46 -19.10 -0.19
N LEU A 149 3.30 -18.13 -0.56
CA LEU A 149 3.74 -17.90 -1.94
C LEU A 149 4.35 -19.14 -2.61
N GLY A 150 4.89 -20.09 -1.84
CA GLY A 150 5.42 -21.37 -2.33
C GLY A 150 4.38 -22.38 -2.83
N ASP A 151 3.10 -22.19 -2.50
CA ASP A 151 1.99 -23.05 -2.99
C ASP A 151 1.40 -22.53 -4.32
N TRP A 152 1.91 -21.42 -4.85
CA TRP A 152 1.45 -20.87 -6.12
C TRP A 152 2.19 -21.53 -7.27
N THR A 153 1.48 -22.38 -8.03
CA THR A 153 1.98 -22.94 -9.30
C THR A 153 1.18 -22.36 -10.47
N PRO A 154 1.83 -21.90 -11.56
CA PRO A 154 1.15 -21.31 -12.73
C PRO A 154 0.26 -22.29 -13.51
N LYS A 155 0.33 -23.59 -13.21
CA LYS A 155 -0.59 -24.61 -13.76
C LYS A 155 -1.61 -24.99 -12.69
N GLY A 156 -2.69 -24.22 -12.61
CA GLY A 156 -3.89 -24.67 -11.91
C GLY A 156 -4.39 -25.98 -12.53
N TYR A 157 -4.82 -26.90 -11.68
CA TYR A 157 -5.69 -28.05 -12.00
C TYR A 157 -5.28 -28.97 -13.17
N LEU A 158 -4.01 -29.39 -13.29
CA LEU A 158 -3.77 -30.65 -14.02
C LEU A 158 -4.22 -31.80 -13.13
N THR A 159 -5.41 -32.28 -13.45
CA THR A 159 -6.08 -33.45 -12.93
C THR A 159 -5.10 -34.59 -12.67
N LYS A 160 -4.97 -34.99 -11.41
CA LYS A 160 -4.48 -36.33 -11.10
C LYS A 160 -5.55 -37.27 -11.68
N ARG A 161 -5.25 -37.94 -12.80
CA ARG A 161 -6.07 -39.09 -13.22
C ARG A 161 -5.98 -40.10 -12.10
N ASP A 162 -7.09 -40.30 -11.40
CA ASP A 162 -7.27 -41.43 -10.50
C ASP A 162 -7.19 -42.71 -11.33
N ASN A 163 -6.01 -43.31 -11.40
CA ASN A 163 -5.90 -44.72 -11.75
C ASN A 163 -6.39 -45.52 -10.53
N LYS A 164 -7.72 -45.71 -10.46
CA LYS A 164 -8.32 -46.75 -9.63
C LYS A 164 -7.96 -48.12 -10.25
N THR A 165 -6.82 -48.68 -9.87
CA THR A 165 -6.67 -50.15 -9.87
C THR A 165 -7.10 -50.62 -8.49
N GLY A 166 -8.39 -50.91 -8.35
CA GLY A 166 -8.91 -51.66 -7.23
C GLY A 166 -8.52 -53.12 -7.39
N THR A 167 -7.60 -53.58 -6.56
CA THR A 167 -7.46 -55.01 -6.26
C THR A 167 -8.17 -55.24 -4.93
N LYS A 168 -9.29 -55.97 -5.01
CA LYS A 168 -10.09 -56.43 -3.87
C LYS A 168 -9.31 -57.55 -3.16
N PRO A 169 -9.21 -57.59 -1.83
CA PRO A 169 -8.92 -58.85 -1.15
C PRO A 169 -10.24 -59.61 -0.99
N ASP A 170 -10.31 -60.78 -1.62
CA ASP A 170 -11.16 -61.87 -1.17
C ASP A 170 -10.34 -62.71 -0.17
N GLN A 171 -11.04 -63.20 0.87
CA GLN A 171 -10.64 -64.03 2.01
C GLN A 171 -10.19 -63.29 3.27
#